data_AF-A0A455U6Y5-F1
#
_entry.id   AF-A0A455U6Y5-F1
#
_cell.length_a   1.000
_cell.length_b   1.000
_cell.length_c   1.000
_cell.angle_alpha   90.00
_cell.angle_beta   90.00
_cell.angle_gamma   90.00
#
_symmetry.space_group_name_H-M   'P 1'
#
loop_
_entity.id
_entity.type
_entity.pdbx_description
1 polymer ?
#
loop_
_entity_poly.entity_id
_entity_poly.type
_entity_poly.pdbx_seq_one_letter_code
_entity_poly.pdbx_strand_id
1 'polypeptide(L)'
;MAWLERELEQPFDGPKVVISHHAPLHDCIPGQYLGDVLSPAFASNLPHLMGKMDIWVHGHVHEPVDILRNGTRVVANPGGYPNEFTPARFKPDWVIEL
;
A
#
# COMPACT_ATOMS: atom_id res chain seq x y z
N MET A 1 0.79 -1.36 16.71
CA MET A 1 1.74 -2.17 15.92
C MET A 1 1.89 -3.60 16.43
N ALA A 2 2.13 -3.83 17.72
CA ALA A 2 2.34 -5.17 18.30
C ALA A 2 1.30 -6.25 17.92
N TRP A 3 0.02 -5.88 17.73
CA TRP A 3 -0.99 -6.82 17.25
C TRP A 3 -0.68 -7.35 15.85
N LEU A 4 -0.48 -6.46 14.86
CA LEU A 4 -0.27 -6.86 13.46
C LEU A 4 0.99 -7.69 13.30
N GLU A 5 2.07 -7.31 14.00
CA GLU A 5 3.32 -8.08 14.00
C GLU A 5 3.09 -9.53 14.46
N ARG A 6 2.34 -9.71 15.55
CA ARG A 6 2.05 -11.03 16.10
C ARG A 6 1.16 -11.86 15.18
N GLU A 7 0.16 -11.25 14.53
CA GLU A 7 -0.71 -11.95 13.58
C GLU A 7 0.08 -12.39 12.33
N LEU A 8 0.99 -11.55 11.83
CA LEU A 8 1.86 -11.87 10.70
C LEU A 8 2.88 -12.99 11.02
N GLU A 9 3.23 -13.19 12.29
CA GLU A 9 4.11 -14.27 12.73
C GLU A 9 3.41 -15.62 12.90
N GLN A 10 2.08 -15.65 12.90
CA GLN A 10 1.36 -16.93 13.00
C GLN A 10 1.65 -17.81 11.77
N PRO A 11 1.83 -19.12 11.95
CA PRO A 11 1.96 -20.05 10.83
C PRO A 11 0.65 -20.07 10.03
N PHE A 12 0.77 -20.02 8.71
CA PHE A 12 -0.35 -20.09 7.78
C PHE A 12 0.12 -20.79 6.50
N ASP A 13 -0.64 -21.78 6.04
CA ASP A 13 -0.33 -22.55 4.83
C ASP A 13 -1.07 -21.94 3.63
N GLY A 14 -0.64 -20.73 3.24
CA GLY A 14 -1.25 -19.95 2.16
C GLY A 14 -0.73 -18.51 2.09
N PRO A 15 -1.23 -17.71 1.14
CA PRO A 15 -0.79 -16.32 0.97
C PRO A 15 -1.33 -15.42 2.09
N LYS A 16 -0.45 -14.58 2.64
CA LYS A 16 -0.79 -13.55 3.62
C LYS A 16 -1.06 -12.22 2.90
N VAL A 17 -2.23 -11.66 3.15
CA VAL A 17 -2.70 -10.39 2.57
C VAL A 17 -2.95 -9.39 3.69
N VAL A 18 -2.34 -8.22 3.59
CA VAL A 18 -2.65 -7.08 4.47
C VAL A 18 -3.41 -6.03 3.70
N ILE A 19 -4.45 -5.46 4.31
CA ILE A 19 -5.25 -4.38 3.71
C ILE A 19 -5.35 -3.23 4.71
N SER A 20 -5.02 -2.02 4.28
CA SER A 20 -5.18 -0.80 5.07
C SER A 20 -5.65 0.37 4.20
N HIS A 21 -6.07 1.47 4.81
CA HIS A 21 -6.38 2.68 4.03
C HIS A 21 -5.12 3.48 3.68
N HIS A 22 -4.36 3.90 4.69
CA HIS A 22 -3.11 4.64 4.50
C HIS A 22 -1.98 3.70 4.07
N ALA A 23 -1.00 4.27 3.35
CA ALA A 23 0.11 3.50 2.82
C ALA A 23 1.07 3.00 3.91
N PRO A 24 1.69 1.82 3.77
CA PRO A 24 2.61 1.29 4.78
C PRO A 24 4.01 1.91 4.73
N LEU A 25 4.36 2.55 3.61
CA LEU A 25 5.72 3.00 3.32
C LEU A 25 5.72 4.43 2.79
N HIS A 26 6.74 5.19 3.18
CA HIS A 26 7.03 6.52 2.63
C HIS A 26 7.18 6.50 1.10
N ASP A 27 7.72 5.43 0.52
CA ASP A 27 7.89 5.26 -0.93
C ASP A 27 6.57 5.25 -1.70
N CYS A 28 5.43 5.09 -1.02
CA CYS A 28 4.10 5.13 -1.63
C CYS A 28 3.53 6.56 -1.72
N ILE A 29 4.18 7.55 -1.11
CA ILE A 29 3.72 8.94 -1.13
C ILE A 29 3.95 9.51 -2.54
N PRO A 30 2.95 10.13 -3.18
CA PRO A 30 3.12 10.75 -4.48
C PRO A 30 4.22 11.80 -4.47
N GLY A 31 5.02 11.86 -5.55
CA GLY A 31 6.22 12.69 -5.63
C GLY A 31 5.97 14.18 -5.33
N GLN A 32 4.80 14.70 -5.72
CA GLN A 32 4.40 16.09 -5.48
C GLN A 32 4.19 16.44 -4.00
N TYR A 33 3.97 15.43 -3.14
CA TYR A 33 3.76 15.61 -1.71
C TYR A 33 5.00 15.24 -0.89
N LEU A 34 6.13 14.88 -1.50
CA LEU A 34 7.35 14.55 -0.76
C LEU A 34 7.95 15.79 -0.12
N GLY A 35 8.21 15.72 1.20
CA GLY A 35 8.78 16.82 1.99
C GLY A 35 7.76 17.86 2.47
N ASP A 36 6.48 17.69 2.15
CA ASP A 36 5.39 18.48 2.74
C ASP A 36 5.24 18.14 4.23
N VAL A 37 4.85 19.10 5.06
CA VAL A 37 4.57 18.88 6.49
C VAL A 37 3.39 17.90 6.69
N LEU A 38 2.53 17.78 5.68
CA LEU A 38 1.37 16.89 5.66
C LEU A 38 1.67 15.51 5.04
N SER A 39 2.87 15.25 4.49
CA SER A 39 3.23 13.91 3.97
C SER A 39 2.95 12.77 4.97
N PRO A 40 3.17 12.92 6.29
CA PRO A 40 2.87 11.86 7.26
C PRO A 40 1.39 11.47 7.35
N ALA A 41 0.46 12.29 6.81
CA ALA A 41 -0.94 11.92 6.71
C ALA A 41 -1.17 10.81 5.67
N PHE A 42 -0.25 10.64 4.71
CA PHE A 42 -0.44 9.68 3.61
C PHE A 42 0.06 8.27 3.93
N ALA A 43 1.19 8.17 4.63
CA ALA A 43 1.89 6.92 4.84
C ALA A 43 2.43 6.77 6.26
N SER A 44 2.37 5.53 6.75
CA SER A 44 3.10 5.09 7.94
C SER A 44 4.57 4.76 7.60
N ASN A 45 5.40 4.62 8.64
CA ASN A 45 6.78 4.17 8.50
C ASN A 45 6.93 2.71 8.95
N LEU A 46 6.53 1.75 8.11
CA LEU A 46 6.50 0.31 8.45
C LEU A 46 7.43 -0.59 7.60
N PRO A 47 8.66 -0.18 7.23
CA PRO A 47 9.55 -1.01 6.41
C PRO A 47 9.94 -2.33 7.10
N HIS A 48 9.92 -2.37 8.43
CA HIS A 48 10.25 -3.54 9.24
C HIS A 48 9.22 -4.69 9.15
N LEU A 49 8.04 -4.45 8.57
CA LEU A 49 7.03 -5.49 8.36
C LEU A 49 7.12 -6.15 6.98
N MET A 50 7.86 -5.52 6.05
CA MET A 50 7.99 -6.03 4.70
C MET A 50 8.71 -7.38 4.71
N GLY A 51 8.20 -8.32 3.92
CA GLY A 51 8.63 -9.72 3.89
C GLY A 51 7.84 -10.65 4.80
N LYS A 52 6.91 -10.12 5.62
CA LYS A 52 6.03 -10.95 6.46
C LYS A 52 4.69 -11.31 5.79
N MET A 53 4.44 -10.77 4.59
CA MET A 53 3.23 -10.99 3.79
C MET A 53 3.57 -10.95 2.29
N ASP A 54 2.75 -11.62 1.48
CA ASP A 54 2.91 -11.65 0.03
C ASP A 54 2.47 -10.33 -0.61
N ILE A 55 1.37 -9.77 -0.10
CA ILE A 55 0.83 -8.49 -0.60
C ILE A 55 0.28 -7.59 0.50
N TRP A 56 0.48 -6.29 0.33
CA TRP A 56 -0.16 -5.23 1.11
C TRP A 56 -0.93 -4.29 0.17
N VAL A 57 -2.26 -4.28 0.27
CA VAL A 57 -3.15 -3.39 -0.48
C VAL A 57 -3.45 -2.14 0.34
N HIS A 58 -3.26 -0.96 -0.24
CA HIS A 58 -3.62 0.31 0.38
C HIS A 58 -4.35 1.27 -0.58
N GLY A 59 -4.72 2.44 -0.07
CA GLY A 59 -5.31 3.53 -0.84
C GLY A 59 -4.74 4.87 -0.39
N HIS A 60 -5.64 5.85 -0.23
CA HIS A 60 -5.39 7.21 0.27
C HIS A 60 -4.53 8.12 -0.62
N VAL A 61 -3.50 7.60 -1.27
CA VAL A 61 -2.51 8.37 -2.03
C VAL A 61 -2.99 8.87 -3.39
N HIS A 62 -4.16 8.43 -3.84
CA HIS A 62 -4.82 8.79 -5.12
C HIS A 62 -4.01 8.49 -6.41
N GLU A 63 -2.74 8.17 -6.31
CA GLU A 63 -1.93 7.63 -7.40
C GLU A 63 -1.75 6.11 -7.28
N PRO A 64 -1.71 5.37 -8.41
CA PRO A 64 -1.43 3.94 -8.37
C PRO A 64 -0.05 3.65 -7.78
N VAL A 65 0.01 2.62 -6.94
CA VAL A 65 1.26 2.09 -6.39
C VAL A 65 1.35 0.62 -6.77
N ASP A 66 2.52 0.18 -7.22
CA ASP A 66 2.86 -1.23 -7.42
C ASP A 66 4.38 -1.38 -7.26
N ILE A 67 4.82 -1.69 -6.04
CA ILE A 67 6.25 -1.80 -5.69
C ILE A 67 6.54 -3.09 -4.95
N LEU A 68 7.76 -3.59 -5.06
CA LEU A 68 8.24 -4.75 -4.29
C LEU A 68 9.23 -4.30 -3.21
N ARG A 69 8.98 -4.72 -1.97
CA ARG A 69 9.83 -4.42 -0.80
C ARG A 69 10.00 -5.68 0.04
N ASN A 70 11.24 -6.14 0.16
CA ASN A 70 11.63 -7.34 0.93
C ASN A 70 10.73 -8.57 0.68
N GLY A 71 10.24 -8.77 -0.54
CA GLY A 71 9.33 -9.89 -0.88
C GLY A 71 7.84 -9.58 -0.74
N THR A 72 7.45 -8.47 -0.10
CA THR A 72 6.06 -7.99 -0.08
C THR A 72 5.79 -7.10 -1.28
N ARG A 73 4.76 -7.43 -2.05
CA ARG A 73 4.20 -6.53 -3.06
C ARG A 73 3.30 -5.50 -2.38
N VAL A 74 3.55 -4.22 -2.55
CA VAL A 74 2.71 -3.15 -2.01
C VAL A 74 1.97 -2.48 -3.15
N VAL A 75 0.64 -2.48 -3.09
CA VAL A 75 -0.20 -2.02 -4.18
C VAL A 75 -1.26 -1.01 -3.74
N ALA A 76 -1.59 -0.09 -4.64
CA ALA A 76 -2.77 0.76 -4.53
C ALA A 76 -3.41 0.95 -5.91
N ASN A 77 -4.74 0.83 -5.95
CA ASN A 77 -5.57 1.14 -7.11
C ASN A 77 -6.67 2.12 -6.68
N PRO A 78 -6.30 3.37 -6.33
CA PRO A 78 -7.25 4.31 -5.77
C PRO A 78 -8.18 4.88 -6.84
N GLY A 79 -9.43 5.16 -6.45
CA GLY A 79 -10.41 5.82 -7.32
C GLY A 79 -10.16 7.32 -7.50
N GLY A 80 -9.66 7.99 -6.46
CA GLY A 80 -9.49 9.45 -6.45
C GLY A 80 -10.80 10.22 -6.52
N TYR A 81 -10.71 11.53 -6.76
CA TYR A 81 -11.85 12.38 -7.06
C TYR A 81 -12.21 12.36 -8.55
N PRO A 82 -13.46 12.69 -8.92
CA PRO A 82 -13.83 12.91 -10.32
C PRO A 82 -12.90 13.92 -11.00
N ASN A 83 -12.38 13.58 -12.17
CA ASN A 83 -11.48 14.40 -12.98
C ASN A 83 -10.12 14.75 -12.34
N GLU A 84 -9.75 14.12 -11.21
CA GLU A 84 -8.42 14.32 -10.60
C GLU A 84 -7.30 13.90 -11.55
N PHE A 85 -7.52 12.81 -12.29
CA PHE A 85 -6.65 12.36 -13.38
C PHE A 85 -7.45 12.20 -14.68
N THR A 86 -6.85 12.66 -15.78
CA THR A 86 -7.41 12.47 -17.13
C THR A 86 -6.31 11.91 -18.05
N PRO A 87 -6.39 10.63 -18.47
CA PRO A 87 -7.44 9.65 -18.15
C PRO A 87 -7.44 9.23 -16.67
N ALA A 88 -8.56 8.68 -16.20
CA ALA A 88 -8.65 8.08 -14.87
C ALA A 88 -7.61 6.96 -14.72
N ARG A 89 -6.98 6.89 -13.55
CA ARG A 89 -5.90 5.93 -13.26
C ARG A 89 -6.37 4.64 -12.56
N PHE A 90 -7.60 4.65 -12.04
CA PHE A 90 -8.25 3.47 -11.47
C PHE A 90 -8.46 2.39 -12.52
N LYS A 91 -8.08 1.15 -12.20
CA LYS A 91 -8.27 -0.04 -13.04
C LYS A 91 -9.44 -0.86 -12.50
N PRO A 92 -10.63 -0.82 -13.13
CA PRO A 92 -11.85 -1.46 -12.59
C PRO A 92 -11.81 -2.98 -12.59
N ASP A 93 -10.96 -3.57 -13.42
CA ASP A 93 -10.85 -5.01 -13.70
C ASP A 93 -9.48 -5.57 -13.28
N TRP A 94 -8.79 -4.90 -12.36
CA TRP A 94 -7.46 -5.35 -11.93
C TRP A 94 -7.53 -6.61 -11.06
N VAL A 95 -6.98 -7.70 -11.58
CA VAL A 95 -6.78 -8.97 -10.88
C VAL A 95 -5.31 -9.11 -10.50
N ILE A 96 -5.06 -9.59 -9.28
CA ILE A 96 -3.72 -9.94 -8.79
C ILE A 96 -3.72 -11.41 -8.40
N GLU A 97 -2.84 -12.18 -9.03
CA GLU A 97 -2.53 -13.56 -8.67
C GLU A 97 -1.43 -13.58 -7.60
N LEU A 98 -1.58 -14.47 -6.61
CA LEU A 98 -0.65 -14.67 -5.48
C LEU A 98 -0.13 -16.10 -5.48
#